data_AF-A0A9X4R1V8-F1
#
_entry.id   AF-A0A9X4R1V8-F1
#
_cell.length_a   1.000
_cell.length_b   1.000
_cell.length_c   1.000
_cell.angle_alpha   90.00
_cell.angle_beta   90.00
_cell.angle_gamma   90.00
#
_symmetry.space_group_name_H-M   'P 1'
#
loop_
_entity.id
_entity.type
_entity.pdbx_description
1 polymer ?
#
loop_
_entity_poly.entity_id
_entity_poly.type
_entity_poly.pdbx_seq_one_letter_code
_entity_poly.pdbx_strand_id
1 'polypeptide(L)'
;MNSQVLLETSSVLNELVMYSNQNVEVEFKKYNDGNVVCEFWHYSSHYQYGCQSLKFRNIDSINKMKQKLEVAKKVIAGECLIDEQLI
;
A
#
# COMPACT_ATOMS: atom_id res chain seq x y z
N MET A 1 10.33 15.07 -4.48
CA MET A 1 9.04 14.38 -4.68
C MET A 1 9.30 13.17 -5.57
N ASN A 2 8.86 11.99 -5.15
CA ASN A 2 9.16 10.70 -5.76
C ASN A 2 7.98 10.16 -6.58
N SER A 3 7.35 11.02 -7.38
CA SER A 3 6.11 10.70 -8.08
C SER A 3 6.25 9.54 -9.07
N GLN A 4 7.42 9.38 -9.70
CA GLN A 4 7.71 8.25 -10.60
C GLN A 4 7.74 6.92 -9.83
N VAL A 5 8.44 6.87 -8.69
CA VAL A 5 8.49 5.67 -7.83
C VAL A 5 7.10 5.33 -7.30
N LEU A 6 6.29 6.34 -7.00
CA LEU A 6 4.91 6.14 -6.56
C LEU A 6 4.04 5.51 -7.66
N LEU A 7 4.20 5.96 -8.92
CA LEU A 7 3.52 5.40 -10.08
C LEU A 7 3.91 3.93 -10.31
N GLU A 8 5.21 3.64 -10.28
CA GLU A 8 5.75 2.27 -10.40
C GLU A 8 5.21 1.36 -9.29
N THR A 9 5.22 1.86 -8.05
CA THR A 9 4.66 1.14 -6.89
C THR A 9 3.19 0.80 -7.11
N SER A 10 2.38 1.76 -7.54
CA SER A 10 0.97 1.50 -7.80
C SER A 10 0.75 0.52 -8.96
N SER A 11 1.54 0.60 -10.02
CA SER A 11 1.45 -0.34 -11.14
C SER A 11 1.70 -1.77 -10.67
N VAL A 12 2.76 -1.99 -9.89
CA VAL A 12 3.08 -3.30 -9.31
C VAL A 12 1.97 -3.79 -8.39
N LEU A 13 1.44 -2.94 -7.52
CA LEU A 13 0.35 -3.34 -6.62
C LEU A 13 -0.92 -3.72 -7.40
N ASN A 14 -1.33 -2.91 -8.37
CA ASN A 14 -2.51 -3.19 -9.18
C ASN A 14 -2.39 -4.52 -9.93
N GLU A 15 -1.24 -4.80 -10.54
CA GLU A 15 -0.98 -6.08 -11.21
C GLU A 15 -1.13 -7.26 -10.25
N LEU A 16 -0.54 -7.17 -9.06
CA LEU A 16 -0.60 -8.25 -8.07
C LEU A 16 -2.00 -8.43 -7.48
N VAL A 17 -2.72 -7.34 -7.21
CA VAL A 17 -4.08 -7.37 -6.67
C VAL A 17 -5.06 -8.05 -7.61
N MET A 18 -4.92 -7.87 -8.93
CA MET A 18 -5.77 -8.52 -9.93
C MET A 18 -5.83 -10.05 -9.81
N TYR A 19 -4.76 -10.67 -9.29
CA TYR A 19 -4.64 -12.12 -9.16
C TYR A 19 -4.70 -12.59 -7.69
N SER A 20 -4.98 -11.69 -6.76
CA SER A 20 -5.03 -12.01 -5.34
C SER A 20 -6.37 -12.62 -4.94
N ASN A 21 -6.32 -13.58 -4.01
CA ASN A 21 -7.51 -14.07 -3.29
C ASN A 21 -7.76 -13.27 -2.00
N GLN A 22 -6.92 -12.31 -1.66
CA GLN A 22 -7.08 -11.45 -0.49
C GLN A 22 -8.03 -10.29 -0.79
N ASN A 23 -8.73 -9.81 0.23
CA ASN A 23 -9.59 -8.63 0.08
C ASN A 23 -8.74 -7.37 0.22
N VAL A 24 -8.20 -6.89 -0.90
CA VAL A 24 -7.25 -5.78 -0.97
C VAL A 24 -7.64 -4.77 -2.05
N GLU A 25 -7.27 -3.51 -1.85
CA GLU A 25 -7.60 -2.39 -2.74
C GLU A 25 -6.42 -1.43 -2.87
N VAL A 26 -6.28 -0.79 -4.03
CA VAL A 26 -5.23 0.20 -4.31
C VAL A 26 -5.88 1.46 -4.86
N GLU A 27 -5.66 2.60 -4.21
CA GLU A 27 -6.28 3.88 -4.59
C GLU A 27 -5.25 5.01 -4.67
N PHE A 28 -5.39 5.90 -5.66
CA PHE A 28 -4.65 7.15 -5.70
C PHE A 28 -5.45 8.32 -5.12
N LYS A 29 -4.83 9.06 -4.20
CA LYS A 29 -5.37 10.29 -3.62
C LYS A 29 -4.44 11.46 -3.87
N LYS A 30 -5.03 12.58 -4.31
CA LYS A 30 -4.36 13.88 -4.42
C LYS A 30 -4.91 14.79 -3.34
N TYR A 31 -4.01 15.41 -2.58
CA TYR A 31 -4.36 16.35 -1.52
C TYR A 31 -4.08 17.79 -1.96
N ASN A 32 -4.77 18.74 -1.33
CA ASN A 32 -4.69 20.17 -1.69
C ASN A 32 -3.30 20.79 -1.46
N ASP A 33 -2.45 20.14 -0.67
CA ASP A 33 -1.06 20.54 -0.39
C ASP A 33 -0.06 20.03 -1.46
N GLY A 34 -0.54 19.40 -2.53
CA GLY A 34 0.30 18.82 -3.57
C GLY A 34 0.85 17.44 -3.24
N ASN A 35 0.51 16.87 -2.07
CA ASN A 35 0.84 15.48 -1.76
C ASN A 35 -0.01 14.52 -2.58
N VAL A 36 0.66 13.49 -3.10
CA VAL A 36 0.02 12.38 -3.81
C VAL A 36 0.32 11.11 -3.02
N VAL A 37 -0.73 10.34 -2.75
CA VAL A 37 -0.66 9.11 -1.97
C VAL A 37 -1.24 7.98 -2.81
N CYS A 38 -0.49 6.88 -2.91
CA CYS A 38 -1.06 5.58 -3.26
C CYS A 38 -1.37 4.87 -1.95
N GLU A 39 -2.63 4.54 -1.72
CA GLU A 39 -3.09 3.87 -0.51
C GLU A 39 -3.44 2.42 -0.85
N PHE A 40 -2.81 1.50 -0.13
CA PHE A 40 -3.08 0.07 -0.22
C PHE A 40 -3.90 -0.33 1.00
N TRP A 41 -5.11 -0.83 0.80
CA TRP A 41 -5.99 -1.32 1.85
C TRP A 41 -5.99 -2.84 1.87
N HIS A 42 -6.03 -3.41 3.07
CA HIS A 42 -6.30 -4.82 3.31
C HIS A 42 -7.45 -4.94 4.30
N TYR A 43 -8.50 -5.64 3.89
CA TYR A 43 -9.68 -5.91 4.69
C TYR A 43 -9.60 -7.31 5.27
N SER A 44 -9.69 -7.42 6.60
CA SER A 44 -9.63 -8.69 7.30
C SER A 44 -10.32 -8.58 8.65
N SER A 45 -11.00 -9.65 9.07
CA SER A 45 -11.59 -9.76 10.41
C SER A 45 -10.55 -9.78 11.54
N HIS A 46 -9.27 -9.94 11.21
CA HIS A 46 -8.18 -9.87 12.19
C HIS A 46 -7.90 -8.45 12.67
N TYR A 47 -8.28 -7.42 11.91
CA TYR A 47 -8.11 -6.03 12.33
C TYR A 47 -9.30 -5.59 13.18
N GLN A 48 -9.04 -4.78 14.21
CA GLN A 48 -10.07 -4.27 15.12
C GLN A 48 -11.23 -3.58 14.38
N TYR A 49 -10.91 -2.84 13.31
CA TYR A 49 -11.88 -2.09 12.52
C TYR A 49 -12.19 -2.75 11.17
N GLY A 50 -11.79 -4.01 10.98
CA GLY A 50 -12.03 -4.77 9.74
C GLY A 50 -11.11 -4.41 8.58
N CYS A 51 -10.24 -3.40 8.71
CA CYS A 51 -9.25 -3.06 7.70
C CYS A 51 -7.99 -2.41 8.30
N GLN A 52 -6.92 -2.44 7.52
CA GLN A 52 -5.71 -1.67 7.74
C GLN A 52 -5.13 -1.19 6.39
N SER A 53 -4.31 -0.15 6.40
CA SER A 53 -3.75 0.44 5.17
C SER A 53 -2.25 0.74 5.23
N LEU A 54 -1.61 0.74 4.07
CA LEU A 54 -0.28 1.28 3.83
C LEU A 54 -0.37 2.50 2.91
N LYS A 55 0.17 3.63 3.37
CA LYS A 55 0.21 4.89 2.61
C LYS A 55 1.59 5.08 2.00
N PHE A 56 1.68 5.07 0.68
CA PHE A 56 2.88 5.44 -0.06
C PHE A 56 2.77 6.89 -0.47
N ARG A 57 3.63 7.77 0.06
CA ARG A 57 3.57 9.20 -0.24
C ARG A 57 4.67 9.59 -1.21
N ASN A 58 4.39 10.53 -2.11
CA ASN A 58 5.42 11.13 -2.97
C ASN A 58 6.54 11.86 -2.18
N ILE A 59 6.35 12.11 -0.89
CA ILE A 59 7.37 12.69 0.01
C ILE A 59 8.13 11.64 0.84
N ASP A 60 7.70 10.37 0.83
CA ASP A 60 8.40 9.31 1.55
C ASP A 60 9.79 9.05 0.95
N SER A 61 10.75 8.64 1.78
CA SER A 61 12.04 8.18 1.27
C SER A 61 11.87 6.91 0.42
N ILE A 62 12.73 6.72 -0.57
CA ILE A 62 12.70 5.54 -1.45
C ILE A 62 12.80 4.24 -0.64
N ASN A 63 13.64 4.22 0.40
CA ASN A 63 13.78 3.05 1.27
C ASN A 63 12.48 2.74 2.03
N LYS A 64 11.78 3.76 2.55
CA LYS A 64 10.49 3.56 3.23
C LYS A 64 9.43 3.03 2.26
N MET A 65 9.38 3.53 1.02
CA MET A 65 8.47 3.01 0.00
C MET A 65 8.78 1.56 -0.37
N LYS A 66 10.06 1.19 -0.56
CA LYS A 66 10.45 -0.20 -0.84
C LYS A 66 10.06 -1.15 0.29
N GLN A 67 10.28 -0.77 1.55
CA GLN A 67 9.88 -1.58 2.70
C GLN A 67 8.37 -1.81 2.74
N LYS A 68 7.57 -0.75 2.57
CA LYS A 68 6.11 -0.86 2.49
C LYS A 68 5.65 -1.74 1.33
N LEU A 69 6.33 -1.66 0.18
CA LEU A 69 6.00 -2.48 -0.99
C LEU A 69 6.24 -3.97 -0.72
N GLU A 70 7.32 -4.32 -0.04
CA GLU A 70 7.58 -5.71 0.35
C GLU A 70 6.54 -6.23 1.35
N VAL A 71 6.08 -5.40 2.30
CA VAL A 71 4.96 -5.77 3.18
C VAL A 71 3.68 -5.98 2.38
N ALA A 72 3.33 -5.05 1.49
CA ALA A 72 2.12 -5.15 0.66
C ALA A 72 2.13 -6.41 -0.21
N LYS A 73 3.28 -6.80 -0.79
CA LYS A 73 3.42 -8.06 -1.56
C LYS A 73 3.11 -9.29 -0.72
N LYS A 74 3.64 -9.36 0.50
CA LYS A 74 3.38 -10.48 1.44
C LYS A 74 1.91 -10.52 1.87
N VAL A 75 1.31 -9.36 2.10
CA VAL A 75 -0.12 -9.25 2.38
C VAL A 75 -0.94 -9.78 1.21
N ILE A 76 -0.64 -9.35 -0.03
CA ILE A 76 -1.31 -9.81 -1.25
C ILE A 76 -1.17 -11.33 -1.45
N ALA A 77 -0.03 -11.90 -1.09
CA ALA A 77 0.21 -13.34 -1.11
C ALA A 77 -0.49 -14.12 0.03
N GLY A 78 -1.10 -13.42 0.99
CA GLY A 78 -1.73 -14.03 2.17
C GLY A 78 -0.74 -14.52 3.22
N GLU A 79 0.52 -14.07 3.17
CA GLU A 79 1.59 -14.51 4.08
C GLU A 79 1.58 -13.76 5.41
N CYS A 80 1.06 -12.53 5.45
CA CYS A 80 1.00 -11.73 6.68
C CYS A 80 -0.16 -10.73 6.69
N LEU A 81 -0.42 -10.16 7.87
CA LEU A 81 -1.24 -8.96 8.05
C LEU A 81 -0.37 -7.70 7.93
N ILE A 82 -1.02 -6.54 7.81
CA ILE A 82 -0.37 -5.24 7.99
C ILE A 82 -0.21 -5.01 9.49
N ASP A 83 1.03 -4.87 9.95
CA ASP A 83 1.34 -4.52 11.34
C ASP A 83 1.40 -2.99 11.48
N GLU A 84 0.61 -2.45 12.41
CA GLU A 84 0.58 -1.01 12.73
C GLU A 84 1.94 -0.49 13.20
N GLN A 85 2.78 -1.34 13.79
CA GLN A 85 4.13 -0.96 14.25
C GLN A 85 5.13 -0.77 13.10
N LEU A 86 4.79 -1.21 11.88
CA LEU A 86 5.61 -1.05 10.67
C LEU A 86 5.26 0.21 9.84
N ILE A 87 4.30 1.03 10.29
CA ILE A 87 3.72 2.17 9.54
C ILE A 87 4.38 3.52 9.89
#